data_AF-A0A355T0G4-F1
#
_entry.id   AF-A0A355T0G4-F1
#
_cell.length_a   1.000
_cell.length_b   1.000
_cell.length_c   1.000
_cell.angle_alpha   90.00
_cell.angle_beta   90.00
_cell.angle_gamma   90.00
#
_symmetry.space_group_name_H-M   'P 1'
#
loop_
_entity.id
_entity.type
_entity.pdbx_description
1 polymer ?
#
loop_
_entity_poly.entity_id
_entity_poly.type
_entity_poly.pdbx_seq_one_letter_code
_entity_poly.pdbx_strand_id
1 'polypeptide(L)'
;MTQTGPVQENAQDHNPNNLPMRVAAVYERVIDASLARAWENVLDWEHLPHLHDSSFSSLELEEAGQWGWRARTKGVPEETSPETLIELVVDRPHSRYVSRTLAGGLPGMEIWTHFAKADERTTQIKVEFHIPHVDEDGAAKLGEIMLGLYETLWDEDERMMVERQEALDAKSKSSNTDQPQEIDLGMADALANKLPLTIELEGRPVNIVKINDRFHAYAAECPHMLAPLSDVPVDQEGCITCPWHGYRFDIRTGEVTNDKDLSLTPGFKVTLTEQHHVIVSRQ
;
A
#
# COMPACT_ATOMS: atom_id res chain seq x y z
N MET A 1 31.14 -5.63 -1.14
CA MET A 1 31.09 -6.62 -0.03
C MET A 1 29.94 -6.19 0.85
N THR A 2 28.85 -6.96 0.88
CA THR A 2 27.72 -6.74 1.79
C THR A 2 28.24 -6.88 3.22
N GLN A 3 28.28 -5.77 3.96
CA GLN A 3 28.57 -5.85 5.39
C GLN A 3 27.34 -6.47 6.07
N THR A 4 27.55 -7.60 6.72
CA THR A 4 26.55 -8.21 7.62
C THR A 4 26.53 -7.39 8.91
N GLY A 5 25.38 -6.83 9.23
CA GLY A 5 25.09 -6.25 10.53
C GLY A 5 24.84 -7.33 11.58
N PRO A 6 24.76 -6.92 12.85
CA PRO A 6 24.48 -7.85 13.94
C PRO A 6 23.01 -8.30 13.89
N VAL A 7 22.77 -9.61 13.95
CA VAL A 7 21.46 -10.15 14.31
C VAL A 7 21.28 -9.89 15.80
N GLN A 8 20.19 -9.22 16.18
CA GLN A 8 19.96 -8.78 17.55
C GLN A 8 19.40 -9.92 18.40
N GLU A 9 20.02 -10.19 19.56
CA GLU A 9 19.44 -11.08 20.58
C GLU A 9 18.26 -10.34 21.24
N ASN A 10 17.09 -10.96 21.40
CA ASN A 10 15.87 -10.29 21.89
C ASN A 10 15.46 -9.07 21.05
N ALA A 11 15.08 -9.30 19.80
CA ALA A 11 14.76 -8.25 18.84
C ALA A 11 13.63 -7.26 19.26
N GLN A 12 12.95 -7.44 20.38
CA GLN A 12 12.00 -6.46 20.94
C GLN A 12 12.65 -5.45 21.90
N ASP A 13 13.89 -5.69 22.32
CA ASP A 13 14.65 -4.80 23.19
C ASP A 13 15.35 -3.70 22.38
N HIS A 14 15.53 -2.54 23.01
CA HIS A 14 16.31 -1.44 22.44
C HIS A 14 17.80 -1.78 22.48
N ASN A 15 18.47 -1.69 21.33
CA ASN A 15 19.92 -1.88 21.17
C ASN A 15 20.51 -3.04 22.02
N PRO A 16 20.03 -4.29 21.87
CA PRO A 16 20.39 -5.35 22.80
C PRO A 16 21.87 -5.76 22.69
N ASN A 17 22.51 -5.53 21.54
CA ASN A 17 23.95 -5.74 21.35
C ASN A 17 24.82 -4.54 21.79
N ASN A 18 24.24 -3.50 22.39
CA ASN A 18 24.93 -2.31 22.90
C ASN A 18 25.89 -1.67 21.87
N LEU A 19 25.42 -1.52 20.63
CA LEU A 19 26.14 -0.77 19.60
C LEU A 19 26.27 0.70 20.02
N PRO A 20 27.32 1.42 19.57
CA PRO A 20 27.46 2.85 19.80
C PRO A 20 26.48 3.63 18.91
N MET A 21 25.19 3.57 19.25
CA MET A 21 24.11 4.24 18.54
C MET A 21 24.01 5.71 18.92
N ARG A 22 23.61 6.53 17.94
CA ARG A 22 23.14 7.90 18.16
C ARG A 22 21.74 8.05 17.60
N VAL A 23 20.93 8.83 18.31
CA VAL A 23 19.64 9.28 17.78
C VAL A 23 19.92 10.35 16.73
N ALA A 24 19.61 10.06 15.48
CA ALA A 24 19.80 10.96 14.35
C ALA A 24 18.67 11.98 14.23
N ALA A 25 17.42 11.55 14.43
CA ALA A 25 16.25 12.40 14.45
C ALA A 25 15.07 11.71 15.18
N VAL A 26 14.05 12.51 15.50
CA VAL A 26 12.75 12.05 16.01
C VAL A 26 11.66 12.70 15.17
N TYR A 27 10.74 11.90 14.66
CA TYR A 27 9.60 12.32 13.85
C TYR A 27 8.30 12.01 14.59
N GLU A 28 7.42 12.99 14.75
CA GLU A 28 6.16 12.84 15.48
C GLU A 28 5.02 13.50 14.72
N ARG A 29 3.90 12.79 14.58
CA ARG A 29 2.65 13.37 14.08
C ARG A 29 1.43 12.57 14.56
N VAL A 30 0.24 13.08 14.26
CA VAL A 30 -1.00 12.32 14.30
C VAL A 30 -1.35 11.96 12.85
N ILE A 31 -1.72 10.71 12.62
CA ILE A 31 -2.25 10.23 11.35
C ILE A 31 -3.77 10.01 11.47
N ASP A 32 -4.48 10.25 10.38
CA ASP A 32 -5.92 10.03 10.19
C ASP A 32 -6.28 8.56 9.95
N ALA A 33 -5.52 7.66 10.57
CA ALA A 33 -5.74 6.22 10.56
C ALA A 33 -5.89 5.66 11.99
N SER A 34 -6.87 4.77 12.17
CA SER A 34 -7.04 4.06 13.44
C SER A 34 -5.84 3.17 13.76
N LEU A 35 -5.64 2.87 15.05
CA LEU A 35 -4.56 1.97 15.48
C LEU A 35 -4.63 0.59 14.80
N ALA A 36 -5.83 0.12 14.47
CA ALA A 36 -6.01 -1.14 13.75
C ALA A 36 -5.49 -1.06 12.31
N ARG A 37 -5.70 0.07 11.62
CA ARG A 37 -5.18 0.31 10.27
C ARG A 37 -3.67 0.48 10.27
N ALA A 38 -3.11 1.18 11.27
CA ALA A 38 -1.67 1.29 11.46
C ALA A 38 -1.01 -0.10 11.61
N TRP A 39 -1.59 -0.99 12.42
CA TRP A 39 -1.07 -2.36 12.54
C TRP A 39 -1.27 -3.23 11.31
N GLU A 40 -2.32 -3.00 10.52
CA GLU A 40 -2.53 -3.66 9.22
C GLU A 40 -1.42 -3.26 8.23
N ASN A 41 -1.14 -1.96 8.12
CA ASN A 41 -0.07 -1.41 7.29
C ASN A 41 1.34 -1.88 7.71
N VAL A 42 1.67 -1.89 9.01
CA VAL A 42 2.98 -2.35 9.51
C VAL A 42 3.31 -3.80 9.12
N LEU A 43 2.30 -4.66 9.04
CA LEU A 43 2.48 -6.07 8.67
C LEU A 43 2.42 -6.32 7.17
N ASP A 44 1.96 -5.34 6.40
CA ASP A 44 1.81 -5.41 4.96
C ASP A 44 3.13 -5.03 4.28
N TRP A 45 4.11 -5.92 4.26
CA TRP A 45 5.38 -5.66 3.58
C TRP A 45 5.23 -5.56 2.05
N GLU A 46 4.16 -6.10 1.47
CA GLU A 46 4.01 -6.25 0.01
C GLU A 46 3.78 -4.91 -0.69
N HIS A 47 3.34 -3.87 0.03
CA HIS A 47 3.16 -2.55 -0.57
C HIS A 47 4.46 -1.80 -0.84
N LEU A 48 5.56 -2.12 -0.14
CA LEU A 48 6.79 -1.33 -0.16
C LEU A 48 7.28 -0.97 -1.58
N PRO A 49 7.47 -1.92 -2.53
CA PRO A 49 7.97 -1.58 -3.87
C PRO A 49 6.92 -0.98 -4.82
N HIS A 50 5.66 -0.84 -4.38
CA HIS A 50 4.54 -0.43 -5.22
C HIS A 50 3.94 0.90 -4.75
N LEU A 51 3.57 0.99 -3.47
CA LEU A 51 3.09 2.22 -2.87
C LEU A 51 4.22 3.25 -2.71
N HIS A 52 5.41 2.80 -2.33
CA HIS A 52 6.61 3.64 -2.16
C HIS A 52 7.61 3.43 -3.31
N ASP A 53 7.11 3.37 -4.54
CA ASP A 53 7.91 3.11 -5.75
C ASP A 53 9.03 4.13 -6.00
N SER A 54 8.97 5.30 -5.35
CA SER A 54 10.01 6.32 -5.33
C SER A 54 11.20 5.97 -4.44
N SER A 55 10.98 5.09 -3.45
CA SER A 55 11.95 4.72 -2.41
C SER A 55 12.43 3.28 -2.53
N PHE A 56 11.56 2.36 -2.98
CA PHE A 56 11.85 0.94 -3.12
C PHE A 56 11.63 0.47 -4.56
N SER A 57 12.64 -0.14 -5.16
CA SER A 57 12.54 -0.72 -6.50
C SER A 57 12.06 -2.17 -6.48
N SER A 58 12.34 -2.90 -5.40
CA SER A 58 11.99 -4.31 -5.26
C SER A 58 12.00 -4.76 -3.81
N LEU A 59 11.28 -5.86 -3.56
CA LEU A 59 11.27 -6.57 -2.30
C LEU A 59 11.18 -8.08 -2.53
N GLU A 60 12.02 -8.84 -1.85
CA GLU A 60 11.96 -10.31 -1.76
C GLU A 60 11.76 -10.71 -0.29
N LEU A 61 10.61 -11.31 0.03
CA LEU A 61 10.31 -11.77 1.39
C LEU A 61 11.13 -13.02 1.73
N GLU A 62 11.81 -13.01 2.88
CA GLU A 62 12.46 -14.21 3.44
C GLU A 62 11.51 -14.96 4.39
N GLU A 63 10.85 -14.24 5.30
CA GLU A 63 9.97 -14.82 6.30
C GLU A 63 8.95 -13.78 6.79
N ALA A 64 7.72 -14.20 7.08
CA ALA A 64 6.71 -13.37 7.74
C ALA A 64 5.89 -14.19 8.73
N GLY A 65 5.38 -13.52 9.76
CA GLY A 65 4.49 -14.13 10.74
C GLY A 65 3.93 -13.12 11.74
N GLN A 66 3.37 -13.62 12.83
CA GLN A 66 2.83 -12.75 13.90
C GLN A 66 3.91 -11.88 14.58
N TRP A 67 5.18 -12.28 14.47
CA TRP A 67 6.33 -11.59 15.02
C TRP A 67 6.75 -10.36 14.19
N GLY A 68 6.28 -10.27 12.93
CA GLY A 68 6.74 -9.29 11.95
C GLY A 68 7.20 -9.98 10.67
N TRP A 69 8.21 -9.44 10.01
CA TRP A 69 8.70 -9.95 8.73
C TRP A 69 10.17 -9.59 8.48
N ARG A 70 10.80 -10.35 7.60
CA ARG A 70 12.16 -10.11 7.10
C ARG A 70 12.17 -10.18 5.59
N ALA A 71 12.79 -9.19 4.95
CA ALA A 71 12.84 -9.11 3.50
C ALA A 71 14.13 -8.45 3.02
N ARG A 72 14.52 -8.79 1.79
CA ARG A 72 15.55 -8.08 1.04
C ARG A 72 14.90 -7.00 0.21
N THR A 73 15.40 -5.78 0.29
CA THR A 73 14.89 -4.63 -0.44
C THR A 73 15.99 -3.96 -1.23
N LYS A 74 15.65 -3.37 -2.38
CA LYS A 74 16.52 -2.43 -3.09
C LYS A 74 15.85 -1.06 -3.18
N GLY A 75 16.67 -0.02 -3.10
CA GLY A 75 16.24 1.37 -3.27
C GLY A 75 16.25 1.82 -4.73
N VAL A 76 15.76 3.03 -4.97
CA VAL A 76 15.76 3.69 -6.28
C VAL A 76 16.87 4.77 -6.35
N PRO A 77 17.68 4.85 -7.42
CA PRO A 77 17.73 3.96 -8.59
C PRO A 77 18.28 2.57 -8.25
N GLU A 78 17.71 1.54 -8.88
CA GLU A 78 17.99 0.13 -8.58
C GLU A 78 19.46 -0.25 -8.84
N GLU A 79 20.07 0.29 -9.87
CA GLU A 79 21.42 -0.07 -10.33
C GLU A 79 22.50 0.37 -9.35
N THR A 80 22.23 1.45 -8.61
CA THR A 80 23.19 2.08 -7.69
C THR A 80 22.86 1.84 -6.22
N SER A 81 21.64 1.42 -5.91
CA SER A 81 21.21 1.17 -4.54
C SER A 81 21.68 -0.20 -4.05
N PRO A 82 22.29 -0.29 -2.86
CA PRO A 82 22.66 -1.57 -2.30
C PRO A 82 21.41 -2.38 -1.94
N GLU A 83 21.45 -3.69 -2.19
CA GLU A 83 20.51 -4.60 -1.56
C GLU A 83 20.68 -4.53 -0.04
N THR A 84 19.56 -4.39 0.65
CA THR A 84 19.48 -4.21 2.09
C THR A 84 18.57 -5.29 2.66
N LEU A 85 19.08 -6.05 3.63
CA LEU A 85 18.27 -7.00 4.38
C LEU A 85 17.68 -6.28 5.59
N ILE A 86 16.36 -6.16 5.64
CA ILE A 86 15.62 -5.51 6.71
C ILE A 86 14.77 -6.53 7.47
N GLU A 87 14.65 -6.31 8.77
CA GLU A 87 13.77 -7.08 9.65
C GLU A 87 12.91 -6.14 10.48
N LEU A 88 11.59 -6.32 10.40
CA LEU A 88 10.62 -5.62 11.23
C LEU A 88 10.13 -6.57 12.31
N VAL A 89 10.26 -6.17 13.57
CA VAL A 89 9.79 -6.94 14.73
C VAL A 89 8.76 -6.16 15.52
N VAL A 90 7.61 -6.77 15.79
CA VAL A 90 6.52 -6.14 16.53
C VAL A 90 6.62 -6.42 18.04
N ASP A 91 6.31 -5.40 18.84
CA ASP A 91 6.16 -5.45 20.30
C ASP A 91 4.77 -4.88 20.66
N ARG A 92 3.75 -5.70 20.42
CA ARG A 92 2.34 -5.34 20.63
C ARG A 92 2.03 -4.92 22.07
N PRO A 93 2.55 -5.58 23.13
CA PRO A 93 2.31 -5.15 24.51
C PRO A 93 2.72 -3.71 24.80
N HIS A 94 3.76 -3.21 24.13
CA HIS A 94 4.25 -1.83 24.28
C HIS A 94 3.81 -0.92 23.13
N SER A 95 2.92 -1.38 22.25
CA SER A 95 2.38 -0.62 21.12
C SER A 95 3.46 0.00 20.23
N ARG A 96 4.50 -0.79 19.89
CA ARG A 96 5.64 -0.33 19.09
C ARG A 96 6.19 -1.44 18.21
N TYR A 97 6.99 -1.06 17.22
CA TYR A 97 7.81 -1.98 16.45
C TYR A 97 9.18 -1.37 16.19
N VAL A 98 10.10 -2.22 15.73
CA VAL A 98 11.42 -1.81 15.30
C VAL A 98 11.71 -2.39 13.92
N SER A 99 12.16 -1.55 13.00
CA SER A 99 12.78 -1.97 11.74
C SER A 99 14.31 -1.92 11.91
N ARG A 100 14.99 -3.01 11.54
CA ARG A 100 16.44 -3.12 11.64
C ARG A 100 17.07 -3.46 10.32
N THR A 101 18.17 -2.79 10.02
CA THR A 101 19.03 -3.17 8.91
C THR A 101 19.97 -4.29 9.35
N LEU A 102 19.72 -5.52 8.90
CA LEU A 102 20.57 -6.68 9.17
C LEU A 102 21.78 -6.76 8.25
N ALA A 103 21.71 -6.25 7.02
CA ALA A 103 22.83 -6.19 6.09
C ALA A 103 22.58 -5.14 5.00
N GLY A 104 23.63 -4.68 4.32
CA GLY A 104 23.50 -3.74 3.20
C GLY A 104 23.68 -2.28 3.61
N GLY A 105 22.71 -1.42 3.30
CA GLY A 105 22.76 0.02 3.62
C GLY A 105 22.64 0.30 5.12
N LEU A 106 23.69 0.85 5.75
CA LEU A 106 23.76 1.18 7.18
C LEU A 106 23.41 0.01 8.13
N PRO A 107 24.18 -1.10 8.14
CA PRO A 107 23.91 -2.24 9.00
C PRO A 107 23.89 -1.89 10.49
N GLY A 108 22.94 -2.45 11.23
CA GLY A 108 22.72 -2.19 12.65
C GLY A 108 21.90 -0.95 12.96
N MET A 109 21.46 -0.18 11.95
CA MET A 109 20.47 0.89 12.16
C MET A 109 19.18 0.31 12.73
N GLU A 110 18.59 1.00 13.71
CA GLU A 110 17.27 0.71 14.27
C GLU A 110 16.34 1.89 14.05
N ILE A 111 15.13 1.62 13.58
CA ILE A 111 14.07 2.61 13.46
C ILE A 111 12.93 2.16 14.36
N TRP A 112 12.71 2.89 15.44
CA TRP A 112 11.70 2.57 16.44
C TRP A 112 10.46 3.40 16.22
N THR A 113 9.33 2.75 15.97
CA THR A 113 8.03 3.42 15.83
C THR A 113 7.13 3.05 16.99
N HIS A 114 6.59 4.07 17.65
CA HIS A 114 5.64 3.93 18.75
C HIS A 114 4.28 4.47 18.33
N PHE A 115 3.23 3.77 18.76
CA PHE A 115 1.85 4.15 18.53
C PHE A 115 1.14 4.45 19.84
N ALA A 116 0.41 5.56 19.86
CA ALA A 116 -0.59 5.83 20.88
C ALA A 116 -1.94 6.11 20.20
N LYS A 117 -2.98 5.38 20.61
CA LYS A 117 -4.34 5.64 20.12
C LYS A 117 -4.75 7.06 20.53
N ALA A 118 -5.03 7.91 19.55
CA ALA A 118 -5.52 9.27 19.79
C ALA A 118 -7.06 9.29 19.87
N ASP A 119 -7.74 8.72 18.86
CA ASP A 119 -9.18 8.45 18.88
C ASP A 119 -9.55 7.15 18.13
N GLU A 120 -10.82 6.97 17.71
CA GLU A 120 -11.26 5.79 16.96
C GLU A 120 -10.74 5.71 15.52
N ARG A 121 -10.37 6.84 14.93
CA ARG A 121 -9.93 7.03 13.56
C ARG A 121 -8.55 7.64 13.43
N THR A 122 -7.91 8.06 14.52
CA THR A 122 -6.59 8.68 14.50
C THR A 122 -5.61 8.00 15.46
N THR A 123 -4.33 8.06 15.10
CA THR A 123 -3.22 7.48 15.87
C THR A 123 -2.06 8.47 15.95
N GLN A 124 -1.52 8.67 17.14
CA GLN A 124 -0.26 9.38 17.31
C GLN A 124 0.90 8.42 17.02
N ILE A 125 1.83 8.86 16.18
CA ILE A 125 3.05 8.14 15.84
C ILE A 125 4.28 8.89 16.35
N LYS A 126 5.27 8.15 16.81
CA LYS A 126 6.63 8.64 17.12
C LYS A 126 7.66 7.69 16.54
N VAL A 127 8.49 8.19 15.64
CA VAL A 127 9.57 7.44 14.97
C VAL A 127 10.91 7.98 15.44
N GLU A 128 11.80 7.09 15.89
CA GLU A 128 13.15 7.42 16.32
C GLU A 128 14.18 6.69 15.46
N PHE A 129 15.14 7.43 14.91
CA PHE A 129 16.18 6.88 14.05
C PHE A 129 17.48 6.71 14.85
N HIS A 130 17.87 5.47 15.11
CA HIS A 130 19.06 5.12 15.89
C HIS A 130 20.13 4.55 14.95
N ILE A 131 21.23 5.28 14.76
CA ILE A 131 22.27 4.94 13.78
C ILE A 131 23.57 4.59 14.51
N PRO A 132 24.15 3.40 14.28
CA PRO A 132 25.39 3.00 14.92
C PRO A 132 26.61 3.62 14.23
N HIS A 133 27.70 3.80 14.99
CA HIS A 133 29.03 4.16 14.48
C HIS A 133 29.10 5.49 13.70
N VAL A 134 28.21 6.42 14.00
CA VAL A 134 28.26 7.79 13.46
C VAL A 134 28.70 8.79 14.54
N ASP A 135 29.34 9.88 14.10
CA ASP A 135 29.56 11.06 14.93
C ASP A 135 28.31 11.97 14.92
N GLU A 136 28.39 13.10 15.62
CA GLU A 136 27.26 14.03 15.76
C GLU A 136 26.86 14.67 14.42
N ASP A 137 27.85 15.09 13.63
CA ASP A 137 27.61 15.68 12.31
C ASP A 137 27.02 14.66 11.32
N GLY A 138 27.49 13.41 11.36
CA GLY A 138 26.94 12.32 10.56
C GLY A 138 25.52 11.96 10.96
N ALA A 139 25.24 11.90 12.27
CA ALA A 139 23.89 11.67 12.78
C ALA A 139 22.92 12.78 12.35
N ALA A 140 23.32 14.05 12.43
CA ALA A 140 22.47 15.18 12.02
C ALA A 140 22.11 15.11 10.52
N LYS A 141 23.11 14.89 9.64
CA LYS A 141 22.90 14.79 8.19
C LYS A 141 21.99 13.63 7.81
N LEU A 142 22.22 12.45 8.40
CA LEU A 142 21.35 11.29 8.17
C LEU A 142 19.95 11.55 8.74
N GLY A 143 19.84 12.25 9.88
CA GLY A 143 18.57 12.66 10.46
C GLY A 143 17.73 13.49 9.49
N GLU A 144 18.30 14.50 8.84
CA GLU A 144 17.60 15.31 7.83
C GLU A 144 17.09 14.46 6.65
N ILE A 145 17.91 13.52 6.17
CA ILE A 145 17.52 12.59 5.09
C ILE A 145 16.37 11.68 5.54
N MET A 146 16.49 11.10 6.74
CA MET A 146 15.48 10.18 7.28
C MET A 146 14.14 10.90 7.53
N LEU A 147 14.16 12.16 7.97
CA LEU A 147 12.95 12.95 8.15
C LEU A 147 12.20 13.15 6.83
N GLY A 148 12.87 13.58 5.77
CA GLY A 148 12.21 13.76 4.46
C GLY A 148 11.69 12.46 3.85
N LEU A 149 12.48 11.37 3.97
CA LEU A 149 12.06 10.04 3.55
C LEU A 149 10.79 9.61 4.31
N TYR A 150 10.82 9.65 5.64
CA TYR A 150 9.71 9.17 6.45
C TYR A 150 8.47 10.08 6.39
N GLU A 151 8.62 11.37 6.14
CA GLU A 151 7.48 12.24 5.81
C GLU A 151 6.74 11.71 4.56
N THR A 152 7.49 11.38 3.50
CA THR A 152 6.93 10.86 2.24
C THR A 152 6.29 9.49 2.43
N LEU A 153 7.00 8.55 3.08
CA LEU A 153 6.48 7.20 3.31
C LEU A 153 5.19 7.25 4.14
N TRP A 154 5.18 8.02 5.24
CA TRP A 154 4.00 8.12 6.07
C TRP A 154 2.83 8.80 5.36
N ASP A 155 3.05 9.80 4.50
CA ASP A 155 1.97 10.41 3.69
C ASP A 155 1.31 9.39 2.75
N GLU A 156 2.11 8.53 2.13
CA GLU A 156 1.62 7.48 1.25
C GLU A 156 0.87 6.38 2.01
N ASP A 157 1.43 5.94 3.15
CA ASP A 157 0.80 4.97 4.06
C ASP A 157 -0.52 5.48 4.63
N GLU A 158 -0.54 6.74 5.09
CA GLU A 158 -1.74 7.37 5.64
C GLU A 158 -2.85 7.44 4.61
N ARG A 159 -2.55 7.88 3.38
CA ARG A 159 -3.52 7.88 2.29
C ARG A 159 -4.08 6.48 2.04
N MET A 160 -3.22 5.48 1.92
CA MET A 160 -3.66 4.08 1.74
C MET A 160 -4.57 3.63 2.89
N MET A 161 -4.21 3.90 4.14
CA MET A 161 -5.00 3.50 5.31
C MET A 161 -6.35 4.20 5.41
N VAL A 162 -6.42 5.49 5.02
CA VAL A 162 -7.66 6.27 4.97
C VAL A 162 -8.59 5.70 3.90
N GLU A 163 -8.11 5.57 2.66
CA GLU A 163 -8.88 5.01 1.54
C GLU A 163 -9.37 3.58 1.85
N ARG A 164 -8.50 2.76 2.46
CA ARG A 164 -8.83 1.42 2.94
C ARG A 164 -10.01 1.43 3.92
N GLN A 165 -10.01 2.38 4.85
CA GLN A 165 -11.04 2.50 5.88
C GLN A 165 -12.36 3.04 5.29
N GLU A 166 -12.30 3.99 4.37
CA GLU A 166 -13.48 4.51 3.66
C GLU A 166 -14.19 3.41 2.87
N ALA A 167 -13.43 2.58 2.14
CA ALA A 167 -13.96 1.43 1.41
C ALA A 167 -14.64 0.40 2.33
N LEU A 168 -14.07 0.15 3.52
CA LEU A 168 -14.68 -0.72 4.53
C LEU A 168 -16.00 -0.15 5.07
N ASP A 169 -16.02 1.14 5.36
CA ASP A 169 -17.22 1.82 5.87
C ASP A 169 -18.35 1.81 4.83
N ALA A 170 -18.02 2.04 3.55
CA ALA A 170 -18.96 1.95 2.44
C ALA A 170 -19.56 0.54 2.32
N LYS A 171 -18.72 -0.51 2.36
CA LYS A 171 -19.18 -1.91 2.32
C LYS A 171 -20.08 -2.27 3.49
N SER A 172 -19.79 -1.77 4.69
CA SER A 172 -20.64 -2.01 5.86
C SER A 172 -22.03 -1.37 5.74
N LYS A 173 -22.17 -0.27 4.97
CA LYS A 173 -23.46 0.43 4.76
C LYS A 173 -24.27 -0.17 3.61
N SER A 174 -23.61 -0.80 2.66
CA SER A 174 -24.18 -1.31 1.40
C SER A 174 -25.06 -2.57 1.53
N SER A 175 -25.31 -3.10 2.73
CA SER A 175 -26.05 -4.36 2.93
C SER A 175 -27.57 -4.30 2.67
N ASN A 176 -28.06 -3.29 1.94
CA ASN A 176 -29.49 -3.04 1.73
C ASN A 176 -29.92 -3.49 0.32
N THR A 177 -30.95 -4.33 0.23
CA THR A 177 -31.24 -5.20 -0.93
C THR A 177 -32.07 -4.58 -2.07
N ASP A 178 -32.16 -3.26 -2.19
CA ASP A 178 -32.99 -2.57 -3.21
C ASP A 178 -32.16 -1.84 -4.27
N GLN A 179 -30.94 -2.32 -4.54
CA GLN A 179 -30.02 -1.71 -5.51
C GLN A 179 -30.30 -2.22 -6.94
N PRO A 180 -30.17 -1.35 -7.96
CA PRO A 180 -30.39 -1.74 -9.35
C PRO A 180 -29.35 -2.79 -9.80
N GLN A 181 -29.82 -3.83 -10.48
CA GLN A 181 -28.99 -4.88 -11.07
C GLN A 181 -28.54 -4.53 -12.51
N GLU A 182 -29.15 -3.50 -13.08
CA GLU A 182 -28.90 -2.98 -14.41
C GLU A 182 -29.09 -1.46 -14.41
N ILE A 183 -28.17 -0.74 -15.06
CA ILE A 183 -28.19 0.72 -15.17
C ILE A 183 -28.00 1.12 -16.63
N ASP A 184 -28.90 1.98 -17.13
CA ASP A 184 -28.75 2.66 -18.42
C ASP A 184 -27.90 3.93 -18.24
N LEU A 185 -26.70 3.94 -18.82
CA LEU A 185 -25.77 5.06 -18.77
C LEU A 185 -26.01 6.11 -19.87
N GLY A 186 -27.01 5.89 -20.73
CA GLY A 186 -27.42 6.76 -21.81
C GLY A 186 -26.64 6.53 -23.11
N MET A 187 -26.75 7.50 -24.02
CA MET A 187 -26.16 7.46 -25.37
C MET A 187 -24.63 7.27 -25.33
N ALA A 188 -24.12 6.33 -26.12
CA ALA A 188 -22.70 5.98 -26.20
C ALA A 188 -21.78 7.18 -26.46
N ASP A 189 -22.14 8.06 -27.39
CA ASP A 189 -21.32 9.24 -27.74
C ASP A 189 -21.26 10.26 -26.60
N ALA A 190 -22.38 10.42 -25.87
CA ALA A 190 -22.43 11.32 -24.72
C ALA A 190 -21.66 10.74 -23.52
N LEU A 191 -21.75 9.42 -23.32
CA LEU A 191 -21.01 8.71 -22.28
C LEU A 191 -19.51 8.77 -22.52
N ALA A 192 -19.04 8.60 -23.77
CA ALA A 192 -17.62 8.59 -24.10
C ALA A 192 -16.88 9.86 -23.63
N ASN A 193 -17.54 11.02 -23.60
CA ASN A 193 -16.98 12.28 -23.12
C ASN A 193 -16.92 12.40 -21.59
N LYS A 194 -17.46 11.43 -20.85
CA LYS A 194 -17.50 11.38 -19.39
C LYS A 194 -16.60 10.28 -18.81
N LEU A 195 -15.90 9.53 -19.66
CA LEU A 195 -15.07 8.41 -19.21
C LEU A 195 -13.66 8.89 -18.80
N PRO A 196 -13.00 8.23 -17.82
CA PRO A 196 -13.52 7.12 -17.00
C PRO A 196 -14.68 7.57 -16.09
N LEU A 197 -15.64 6.67 -15.86
CA LEU A 197 -16.81 6.94 -15.01
C LEU A 197 -17.00 5.83 -13.99
N THR A 198 -16.99 6.16 -12.71
CA THR A 198 -17.36 5.23 -11.65
C THR A 198 -18.84 5.36 -11.31
N ILE A 199 -19.54 4.22 -11.26
CA ILE A 199 -20.94 4.10 -10.87
C ILE A 199 -21.08 3.16 -9.67
N GLU A 200 -22.20 3.23 -8.96
CA GLU A 200 -22.57 2.24 -7.96
C GLU A 200 -23.55 1.23 -8.58
N LEU A 201 -23.21 -0.06 -8.57
CA LEU A 201 -24.07 -1.14 -9.03
C LEU A 201 -24.12 -2.23 -7.96
N GLU A 202 -25.33 -2.57 -7.49
CA GLU A 202 -25.52 -3.48 -6.34
C GLU A 202 -24.66 -3.10 -5.12
N GLY A 203 -24.49 -1.80 -4.88
CA GLY A 203 -23.73 -1.27 -3.75
C GLY A 203 -22.22 -1.44 -3.87
N ARG A 204 -21.73 -1.73 -5.08
CA ARG A 204 -20.30 -1.85 -5.38
C ARG A 204 -19.90 -0.77 -6.37
N PRO A 205 -18.73 -0.14 -6.18
CA PRO A 205 -18.23 0.79 -7.17
C PRO A 205 -17.71 0.01 -8.38
N VAL A 206 -18.15 0.42 -9.57
CA VAL A 206 -17.83 -0.17 -10.87
C VAL A 206 -17.29 0.93 -11.76
N ASN A 207 -16.09 0.73 -12.32
CA ASN A 207 -15.50 1.69 -13.24
C ASN A 207 -15.82 1.34 -14.68
N ILE A 208 -16.21 2.34 -15.44
CA ILE A 208 -16.55 2.26 -16.86
C ILE A 208 -15.47 2.97 -17.66
N VAL A 209 -14.92 2.28 -18.66
CA VAL A 209 -13.89 2.80 -19.55
C VAL A 209 -14.21 2.46 -21.01
N LYS A 210 -13.61 3.18 -21.95
CA LYS A 210 -13.71 2.87 -23.39
C LYS A 210 -12.32 2.68 -23.95
N ILE A 211 -12.05 1.47 -24.44
CA ILE A 211 -10.75 1.06 -25.00
C ILE A 211 -10.98 0.45 -26.37
N ASN A 212 -10.22 0.87 -27.38
CA ASN A 212 -10.34 0.37 -28.75
C ASN A 212 -11.80 0.37 -29.26
N ASP A 213 -12.50 1.48 -29.01
CA ASP A 213 -13.92 1.69 -29.32
C ASP A 213 -14.93 0.75 -28.65
N ARG A 214 -14.52 0.04 -27.60
CA ARG A 214 -15.40 -0.84 -26.81
C ARG A 214 -15.50 -0.36 -25.37
N PHE A 215 -16.71 -0.41 -24.82
CA PHE A 215 -16.94 -0.11 -23.42
C PHE A 215 -16.64 -1.36 -22.56
N HIS A 216 -16.02 -1.13 -21.42
CA HIS A 216 -15.69 -2.14 -20.43
C HIS A 216 -16.16 -1.67 -19.05
N ALA A 217 -16.53 -2.63 -18.20
CA ALA A 217 -16.91 -2.39 -16.82
C ALA A 217 -16.15 -3.37 -15.92
N TYR A 218 -15.56 -2.88 -14.84
CA TYR A 218 -14.81 -3.69 -13.88
C TYR A 218 -14.98 -3.15 -12.46
N ALA A 219 -14.73 -3.98 -11.45
CA ALA A 219 -14.78 -3.55 -10.05
C ALA A 219 -13.76 -2.43 -9.81
N ALA A 220 -14.22 -1.30 -9.24
CA ALA A 220 -13.39 -0.12 -9.00
C ALA A 220 -12.50 -0.23 -7.75
N GLU A 221 -12.44 -1.40 -7.10
CA GLU A 221 -11.66 -1.65 -5.90
C GLU A 221 -10.86 -2.94 -6.07
N CYS A 222 -9.59 -2.92 -5.65
CA CYS A 222 -8.74 -4.09 -5.64
C CYS A 222 -9.30 -5.16 -4.67
N PRO A 223 -9.38 -6.44 -5.07
CA PRO A 223 -9.88 -7.51 -4.19
C PRO A 223 -8.96 -7.79 -2.99
N HIS A 224 -7.70 -7.34 -3.03
CA HIS A 224 -6.74 -7.54 -1.95
C HIS A 224 -7.07 -6.66 -0.74
N MET A 225 -6.86 -5.35 -0.88
CA MET A 225 -7.04 -4.38 0.21
C MET A 225 -7.95 -3.21 -0.17
N LEU A 226 -8.75 -3.34 -1.22
CA LEU A 226 -9.72 -2.32 -1.65
C LEU A 226 -9.09 -1.02 -2.15
N ALA A 227 -7.85 -1.08 -2.64
CA ALA A 227 -7.23 0.04 -3.34
C ALA A 227 -8.16 0.59 -4.43
N PRO A 228 -8.35 1.91 -4.54
CA PRO A 228 -9.14 2.49 -5.61
C PRO A 228 -8.49 2.21 -6.97
N LEU A 229 -9.28 1.74 -7.92
CA LEU A 229 -8.86 1.38 -9.28
C LEU A 229 -9.47 2.28 -10.37
N SER A 230 -10.31 3.24 -9.97
CA SER A 230 -11.05 4.10 -10.91
C SER A 230 -10.14 4.99 -11.74
N ASP A 231 -9.10 5.55 -11.11
CA ASP A 231 -8.14 6.47 -11.74
C ASP A 231 -6.88 5.76 -12.24
N VAL A 232 -6.82 4.43 -12.11
CA VAL A 232 -5.69 3.64 -12.60
C VAL A 232 -5.78 3.54 -14.12
N PRO A 233 -4.75 3.96 -14.87
CA PRO A 233 -4.75 3.87 -16.32
C PRO A 233 -4.77 2.41 -16.77
N VAL A 234 -5.57 2.12 -17.80
CA VAL A 234 -5.52 0.83 -18.46
C VAL A 234 -4.38 0.82 -19.47
N ASP A 235 -3.51 -0.17 -19.38
CA ASP A 235 -2.38 -0.33 -20.28
C ASP A 235 -2.79 -0.83 -21.68
N GLN A 236 -1.81 -0.91 -22.59
CA GLN A 236 -2.04 -1.31 -23.98
C GLN A 236 -2.52 -2.76 -24.13
N GLU A 237 -2.31 -3.60 -23.11
CA GLU A 237 -2.77 -4.99 -23.10
C GLU A 237 -4.19 -5.12 -22.55
N GLY A 238 -4.77 -4.03 -22.04
CA GLY A 238 -6.10 -4.01 -21.43
C GLY A 238 -6.08 -4.37 -19.94
N CYS A 239 -4.97 -4.11 -19.25
CA CYS A 239 -4.85 -4.42 -17.83
C CYS A 239 -4.65 -3.15 -16.98
N ILE A 240 -5.04 -3.25 -15.72
CA ILE A 240 -4.78 -2.24 -14.69
C ILE A 240 -3.85 -2.82 -13.63
N THR A 241 -3.00 -1.99 -13.05
CA THR A 241 -2.06 -2.40 -11.98
C THR A 241 -2.41 -1.66 -10.71
N CYS A 242 -2.72 -2.40 -9.65
CA CYS A 242 -3.03 -1.86 -8.33
C CYS A 242 -1.88 -0.99 -7.83
N PRO A 243 -2.13 0.27 -7.42
CA PRO A 243 -1.07 1.16 -6.98
C PRO A 243 -0.48 0.76 -5.63
N TRP A 244 -1.21 -0.02 -4.81
CA TRP A 244 -0.73 -0.39 -3.48
C TRP A 244 0.19 -1.62 -3.51
N HIS A 245 -0.13 -2.63 -4.31
CA HIS A 245 0.55 -3.94 -4.26
C HIS A 245 0.98 -4.49 -5.62
N GLY A 246 0.83 -3.71 -6.69
CA GLY A 246 1.27 -4.13 -8.03
C GLY A 246 0.47 -5.27 -8.65
N TYR A 247 -0.62 -5.74 -8.02
CA TYR A 247 -1.49 -6.74 -8.62
C TYR A 247 -2.10 -6.24 -9.92
N ARG A 248 -1.87 -7.01 -10.99
CA ARG A 248 -2.28 -6.63 -12.33
C ARG A 248 -3.46 -7.47 -12.79
N PHE A 249 -4.51 -6.83 -13.27
CA PHE A 249 -5.76 -7.47 -13.63
C PHE A 249 -6.18 -7.14 -15.06
N ASP A 250 -6.62 -8.13 -15.82
CA ASP A 250 -7.27 -7.93 -17.10
C ASP A 250 -8.69 -7.40 -16.87
N ILE A 251 -9.02 -6.20 -17.38
CA ILE A 251 -10.33 -5.59 -17.12
C ILE A 251 -11.50 -6.32 -17.83
N ARG A 252 -11.21 -7.21 -18.77
CA ARG A 252 -12.19 -7.94 -19.57
C ARG A 252 -12.63 -9.23 -18.88
N THR A 253 -11.69 -9.89 -18.20
CA THR A 253 -11.93 -11.17 -17.52
C THR A 253 -11.98 -11.03 -16.01
N GLY A 254 -11.34 -10.00 -15.46
CA GLY A 254 -11.11 -9.81 -14.03
C GLY A 254 -9.98 -10.67 -13.46
N GLU A 255 -9.35 -11.50 -14.28
CA GLU A 255 -8.28 -12.41 -13.86
C GLU A 255 -6.99 -11.65 -13.57
N VAL A 256 -6.30 -12.06 -12.51
CA VAL A 256 -4.98 -11.53 -12.17
C VAL A 256 -3.91 -12.15 -13.07
N THR A 257 -2.93 -11.35 -13.51
CA THR A 257 -1.88 -11.81 -14.43
C THR A 257 -0.59 -12.23 -13.72
N ASN A 258 -0.47 -12.07 -12.39
CA ASN A 258 0.76 -12.32 -11.63
C ASN A 258 0.69 -13.48 -10.60
N ASP A 259 -0.04 -14.56 -10.94
CA ASP A 259 0.01 -15.87 -10.28
C ASP A 259 -0.38 -15.88 -8.77
N LYS A 260 -1.42 -15.10 -8.43
CA LYS A 260 -2.05 -15.08 -7.10
C LYS A 260 -3.51 -15.56 -7.21
N ASP A 261 -4.07 -16.11 -6.14
CA ASP A 261 -5.51 -16.46 -6.08
C ASP A 261 -6.36 -15.21 -5.82
N LEU A 262 -6.30 -14.24 -6.74
CA LEU A 262 -7.01 -12.97 -6.69
C LEU A 262 -7.74 -12.76 -8.03
N SER A 263 -8.95 -12.21 -7.97
CA SER A 263 -9.66 -11.73 -9.16
C SER A 263 -10.46 -10.50 -8.82
N LEU A 264 -10.50 -9.53 -9.74
CA LEU A 264 -11.52 -8.49 -9.68
C LEU A 264 -12.87 -9.19 -9.67
N THR A 265 -13.84 -8.64 -8.93
CA THR A 265 -15.19 -9.22 -8.88
C THR A 265 -15.67 -9.42 -10.33
N PRO A 266 -15.82 -10.67 -10.79
CA PRO A 266 -16.19 -10.92 -12.17
C PRO A 266 -17.66 -10.57 -12.39
N GLY A 267 -18.04 -10.49 -13.66
CA GLY A 267 -19.44 -10.47 -14.05
C GLY A 267 -20.07 -9.08 -14.09
N PHE A 268 -19.38 -8.10 -14.69
CA PHE A 268 -20.07 -6.94 -15.23
C PHE A 268 -20.18 -7.09 -16.75
N LYS A 269 -21.40 -6.97 -17.26
CA LYS A 269 -21.69 -7.03 -18.67
C LYS A 269 -22.02 -5.63 -19.17
N VAL A 270 -21.38 -5.22 -20.26
CA VAL A 270 -21.72 -3.99 -20.97
C VAL A 270 -22.40 -4.35 -22.29
N THR A 271 -23.59 -3.81 -22.53
CA THR A 271 -24.32 -3.98 -23.79
C THR A 271 -24.63 -2.64 -24.43
N LEU A 272 -24.64 -2.63 -25.77
CA LEU A 272 -25.08 -1.48 -26.57
C LEU A 272 -26.45 -1.82 -27.16
N THR A 273 -27.47 -1.02 -26.86
CA THR A 273 -28.82 -1.22 -27.42
C THR A 273 -28.91 -0.79 -28.88
N GLU A 274 -30.00 -1.14 -29.57
CA GLU A 274 -30.28 -0.66 -30.94
C GLU A 274 -30.38 0.87 -31.01
N GLN A 275 -30.80 1.51 -29.91
CA GLN A 275 -30.86 2.97 -29.76
C GLN A 275 -29.50 3.58 -29.36
N HIS A 276 -28.42 2.81 -29.38
CA HIS A 276 -27.06 3.22 -29.01
C HIS A 276 -26.91 3.67 -27.54
N HIS A 277 -27.73 3.12 -26.63
CA HIS A 277 -27.54 3.29 -25.19
C HIS A 277 -26.57 2.26 -24.65
N VAL A 278 -25.75 2.65 -23.68
CA VAL A 278 -24.81 1.76 -22.98
C VAL A 278 -25.46 1.31 -21.67
N ILE A 279 -25.67 0.00 -21.56
CA ILE A 279 -26.25 -0.63 -20.37
C ILE A 279 -25.17 -1.42 -19.64
N VAL A 280 -25.12 -1.30 -18.32
CA VAL A 280 -24.24 -2.09 -17.45
C VAL A 280 -25.08 -2.93 -16.50
N SER A 281 -24.82 -4.23 -16.45
CA SER A 281 -25.51 -5.16 -15.56
C SER A 281 -24.57 -6.21 -14.98
N ARG A 282 -25.04 -6.92 -13.94
CA ARG A 282 -24.33 -8.08 -13.41
C ARG A 282 -24.56 -9.32 -14.29
N GLN A 283 -23.52 -10.11 -14.50
CA GLN A 283 -23.54 -11.38 -15.22
C GLN A 283 -23.86 -12.57 -14.31
#